data_AF-A0A7V9F1P0-F1
#
_entry.id   AF-A0A7V9F1P0-F1
#
_cell.length_a   1.000
_cell.length_b   1.000
_cell.length_c   1.000
_cell.angle_alpha   90.00
_cell.angle_beta   90.00
_cell.angle_gamma   90.00
#
_symmetry.space_group_name_H-M   'P 1'
#
loop_
_entity.id
_entity.type
_entity.pdbx_description
1 polymer ?
#
loop_
_entity_poly.entity_id
_entity_poly.type
_entity_poly.pdbx_seq_one_letter_code
_entity_poly.pdbx_strand_id
1 'polypeptide(L)'
;MQRKATGGPVTGHLTYIDKGAGVNLKSTGFTSLVITTTTTGTSADFTGTCTNNKTPCTFSVHVEDNGEPGTIDVFRITTSFGYSDGGPIASGNIQVF
;
A
#
# COMPACT_ATOMS: atom_id res chain seq x y z
N MET A 1 6.33 0.90 -4.97
CA MET A 1 6.19 2.32 -5.41
C MET A 1 7.44 3.07 -5.01
N GLN A 2 7.74 4.20 -5.64
CA GLN A 2 8.95 4.98 -5.38
C GLN A 2 8.75 6.45 -5.73
N ARG A 3 9.60 7.30 -5.14
CA ARG A 3 9.81 8.69 -5.56
C ARG A 3 11.32 8.93 -5.69
N LYS A 4 11.79 9.25 -6.89
CA LYS A 4 13.24 9.35 -7.19
C LYS A 4 13.92 10.63 -6.67
N ALA A 5 13.14 11.69 -6.44
CA ALA A 5 13.65 12.97 -5.95
C ALA A 5 12.61 13.62 -5.04
N THR A 6 13.06 14.40 -4.06
CA THR A 6 12.17 15.18 -3.18
C THR A 6 11.24 16.06 -4.00
N GLY A 7 9.92 15.96 -3.74
CA GLY A 7 8.89 16.68 -4.51
C GLY A 7 8.60 16.11 -5.91
N GLY A 8 9.31 15.07 -6.36
CA GLY A 8 9.06 14.39 -7.62
C GLY A 8 7.81 13.50 -7.61
N PRO A 9 7.36 13.02 -8.78
CA PRO A 9 6.18 12.17 -8.88
C PRO A 9 6.39 10.83 -8.16
N VAL A 10 5.31 10.35 -7.52
CA VAL A 10 5.26 8.99 -6.98
C VAL A 10 4.85 8.05 -8.10
N THR A 11 5.64 7.00 -8.32
CA THR A 11 5.43 6.02 -9.39
C THR A 11 5.41 4.62 -8.82
N GLY A 12 4.66 3.71 -9.45
CA GLY A 12 4.56 2.34 -9.00
C GLY A 12 3.34 1.65 -9.55
N HIS A 13 3.03 0.49 -8.97
CA HIS A 13 1.87 -0.30 -9.28
C HIS A 13 1.35 -0.96 -8.00
N LEU A 14 0.04 -0.96 -7.82
CA LEU A 14 -0.67 -1.71 -6.78
C LEU A 14 -1.82 -2.47 -7.45
N THR A 15 -1.89 -3.77 -7.14
CA THR A 15 -3.08 -4.58 -7.36
C THR A 15 -3.44 -5.23 -6.05
N TYR A 16 -4.71 -5.11 -5.66
CA TYR A 16 -5.24 -5.71 -4.45
C TYR A 16 -6.52 -6.47 -4.82
N ILE A 17 -6.59 -7.74 -4.42
CA ILE A 17 -7.70 -8.62 -4.76
C ILE A 17 -8.15 -9.32 -3.49
N ASP A 18 -9.40 -9.07 -3.12
CA ASP A 18 -10.13 -9.86 -2.12
C ASP A 18 -11.32 -10.52 -2.82
N LYS A 19 -11.20 -11.83 -3.05
CA LYS A 19 -12.25 -12.62 -3.72
C LYS A 19 -13.48 -12.81 -2.83
N GLY A 20 -13.31 -12.81 -1.50
CA GLY A 20 -14.40 -12.99 -0.55
C GLY A 20 -15.31 -11.75 -0.50
N ALA A 21 -14.71 -10.56 -0.55
CA ALA A 21 -15.44 -9.29 -0.61
C ALA A 21 -15.74 -8.79 -2.04
N GLY A 22 -15.29 -9.51 -3.08
CA GLY A 22 -15.49 -9.11 -4.48
C GLY A 22 -14.67 -7.87 -4.90
N VAL A 23 -13.58 -7.57 -4.20
CA VAL A 23 -12.71 -6.42 -4.47
C VAL A 23 -11.65 -6.80 -5.52
N ASN A 24 -11.53 -5.98 -6.56
CA ASN A 24 -10.45 -6.06 -7.54
C ASN A 24 -9.96 -4.65 -7.84
N LEU A 25 -9.05 -4.19 -6.98
CA LEU A 25 -8.51 -2.85 -6.99
C LEU A 25 -7.19 -2.81 -7.78
N LYS A 26 -7.09 -1.87 -8.72
CA LYS A 26 -5.86 -1.55 -9.46
C LYS A 26 -5.56 -0.07 -9.37
N SER A 27 -4.35 0.30 -8.98
CA SER A 27 -3.92 1.69 -8.96
C SER A 27 -3.89 2.29 -10.37
N THR A 28 -4.39 3.50 -10.52
CA THR A 28 -4.27 4.33 -11.73
C THR A 28 -3.28 5.48 -11.54
N GLY A 29 -2.92 5.80 -10.30
CA GLY A 29 -1.91 6.80 -9.96
C GLY A 29 -1.67 6.86 -8.45
N PHE A 30 -0.55 7.49 -8.07
CA PHE A 30 -0.17 7.70 -6.67
C PHE A 30 -0.07 9.19 -6.38
N THR A 31 -0.62 9.60 -5.24
CA THR A 31 -0.75 11.01 -4.84
C THR A 31 0.20 11.36 -3.71
N SER A 32 0.50 10.42 -2.80
CA SER A 32 1.46 10.64 -1.72
C SER A 32 2.29 9.40 -1.45
N LEU A 33 3.49 9.63 -0.93
CA LEU A 33 4.36 8.62 -0.34
C LEU A 33 5.13 9.30 0.80
N VAL A 34 4.93 8.80 2.00
CA VAL A 34 5.60 9.21 3.24
C VAL A 34 6.27 7.98 3.80
N ILE A 35 7.57 8.08 4.07
CA ILE A 35 8.36 7.01 4.70
C ILE A 35 8.75 7.51 6.07
N THR A 36 8.53 6.68 7.09
CA THR A 36 8.88 6.96 8.48
C THR A 36 9.84 5.87 8.95
N THR A 37 11.11 6.23 9.15
CA THR A 37 12.11 5.32 9.70
C THR A 37 12.33 5.65 11.16
N THR A 38 12.22 4.64 12.01
CA THR A 38 12.51 4.72 13.45
C THR A 38 13.65 3.77 13.80
N THR A 39 14.12 3.81 15.05
CA THR A 39 15.13 2.85 15.54
C THR A 39 14.63 1.40 15.57
N THR A 40 13.31 1.19 15.52
CA THR A 40 12.68 -0.14 15.67
C THR A 40 12.07 -0.68 14.38
N GLY A 41 12.12 0.06 13.27
CA GLY A 41 11.55 -0.37 12.00
C GLY A 41 11.24 0.80 11.06
N THR A 42 10.84 0.46 9.83
CA THR A 42 10.48 1.44 8.79
C THR A 42 9.04 1.20 8.35
N SER A 43 8.26 2.27 8.24
CA SER A 43 6.90 2.23 7.70
C SER A 43 6.75 3.17 6.51
N ALA A 44 5.73 2.90 5.69
CA ALA A 44 5.34 3.79 4.62
C ALA A 44 3.83 3.95 4.55
N ASP A 45 3.40 5.19 4.35
CA ASP A 45 2.03 5.55 4.02
C ASP A 45 1.98 6.10 2.59
N PHE A 46 1.09 5.54 1.78
CA PHE A 46 0.89 6.03 0.42
C PHE A 46 -0.59 6.02 0.03
N THR A 47 -0.97 7.02 -0.76
CA THR A 47 -2.34 7.19 -1.26
C THR A 47 -2.34 7.24 -2.77
N GLY A 48 -3.51 6.99 -3.37
CA GLY A 48 -3.63 7.06 -4.82
C GLY A 48 -5.05 6.94 -5.33
N THR A 49 -5.15 7.05 -6.66
CA THR A 49 -6.36 6.77 -7.42
C THR A 49 -6.34 5.33 -7.91
N CYS A 50 -7.52 4.73 -8.05
CA CYS A 50 -7.68 3.35 -8.46
C CYS A 50 -8.91 3.15 -9.34
N THR A 51 -9.03 1.93 -9.86
CA THR A 51 -10.31 1.34 -10.25
C THR A 51 -10.57 0.12 -9.37
N ASN A 52 -11.81 -0.05 -8.89
CA ASN A 52 -12.31 -1.30 -8.32
C ASN A 52 -13.34 -1.87 -9.29
N ASN A 53 -13.07 -3.03 -9.88
CA ASN A 53 -13.93 -3.62 -10.92
C ASN A 53 -14.28 -2.62 -12.05
N LYS A 54 -13.29 -1.83 -12.49
CA LYS A 54 -13.40 -0.75 -13.50
C LYS A 54 -14.11 0.54 -13.03
N THR A 55 -14.64 0.58 -11.81
CA THR A 55 -15.21 1.80 -11.22
C THR A 55 -14.13 2.65 -10.56
N PRO A 56 -14.01 3.95 -10.86
CA PRO A 56 -13.02 4.83 -10.23
C PRO A 56 -13.13 4.87 -8.70
N CYS A 57 -11.99 4.95 -8.03
CA CYS A 57 -11.88 5.03 -6.57
C CYS A 57 -10.59 5.74 -6.14
N THR A 58 -10.47 5.99 -4.83
CA THR A 58 -9.21 6.27 -4.14
C THR A 58 -8.93 5.24 -3.05
N PHE A 59 -7.65 5.12 -2.69
CA PHE A 59 -7.15 4.24 -1.63
C PHE A 59 -6.09 4.91 -0.76
N SER A 60 -5.94 4.40 0.45
CA SER A 60 -4.81 4.65 1.35
C SER A 60 -4.25 3.30 1.78
N VAL A 61 -2.92 3.17 1.78
CA VAL A 61 -2.22 1.99 2.26
C VAL A 61 -1.19 2.40 3.29
N HIS A 62 -1.12 1.60 4.35
CA HIS A 62 -0.08 1.62 5.35
C HIS A 62 0.68 0.30 5.29
N VAL A 63 2.02 0.39 5.30
CA VAL A 63 2.90 -0.78 5.40
C VAL A 63 3.94 -0.61 6.50
N GLU A 64 4.28 -1.71 7.14
CA GLU A 64 5.38 -1.80 8.12
C GLU A 64 6.34 -2.88 7.62
N ASP A 65 7.62 -2.51 7.50
CA ASP A 65 8.76 -3.39 7.28
C ASP A 65 9.40 -3.65 8.65
N ASN A 66 9.17 -4.86 9.15
CA ASN A 66 9.58 -5.29 10.49
C ASN A 66 10.78 -6.26 10.43
N GLY A 67 11.52 -6.26 9.32
CA GLY A 67 12.78 -6.98 9.14
C GLY A 67 12.65 -8.38 8.55
N GLU A 68 13.75 -8.89 8.00
CA GLU A 68 13.78 -10.18 7.32
C GLU A 68 13.61 -11.37 8.28
N PRO A 69 12.82 -12.41 7.91
CA PRO A 69 12.36 -12.73 6.55
C PRO A 69 11.00 -12.10 6.12
N GLY A 70 10.56 -11.00 6.75
CA GLY A 70 9.33 -10.27 6.38
C GLY A 70 8.04 -10.90 6.91
N THR A 71 8.15 -11.93 7.75
CA THR A 71 6.99 -12.72 8.25
C THR A 71 6.11 -11.98 9.25
N ILE A 72 6.56 -10.82 9.72
CA ILE A 72 5.83 -9.94 10.64
C ILE A 72 5.58 -8.55 10.02
N ASP A 73 5.80 -8.43 8.72
CA ASP A 73 5.44 -7.21 8.00
C ASP A 73 3.94 -7.03 7.97
N VAL A 74 3.52 -5.78 7.89
CA VAL A 74 2.11 -5.41 7.97
C VAL A 74 1.69 -4.71 6.70
N PHE A 75 0.52 -5.08 6.19
CA PHE A 75 -0.16 -4.38 5.11
C PHE A 75 -1.57 -4.03 5.54
N ARG A 76 -1.97 -2.77 5.42
CA ARG A 76 -3.35 -2.32 5.65
C ARG A 76 -3.81 -1.44 4.51
N ILE A 77 -5.04 -1.63 4.04
CA ILE A 77 -5.67 -0.84 2.98
C ILE A 77 -7.02 -0.30 3.44
N THR A 78 -7.30 0.95 3.11
CA THR A 78 -8.63 1.56 3.20
C THR A 78 -8.99 2.20 1.87
N THR A 79 -10.28 2.25 1.56
CA THR A 79 -10.77 2.71 0.27
C THR A 79 -11.95 3.66 0.40
N SER A 80 -12.11 4.54 -0.59
CA SER A 80 -13.24 5.47 -0.71
C SER A 80 -14.62 4.80 -0.78
N PHE A 81 -14.71 3.52 -1.14
CA PHE A 81 -15.97 2.77 -1.20
C PHE A 81 -16.28 2.03 0.11
N GLY A 82 -15.60 2.37 1.21
CA GLY A 82 -15.89 1.87 2.55
C GLY A 82 -15.26 0.52 2.88
N TYR A 83 -14.47 -0.07 1.97
CA TYR A 83 -13.74 -1.29 2.24
C TYR A 83 -12.43 -1.00 2.97
N SER A 84 -12.15 -1.82 3.99
CA SER A 84 -10.90 -1.83 4.74
C SER A 84 -10.49 -3.27 5.06
N ASP A 85 -9.21 -3.58 4.89
CA ASP A 85 -8.63 -4.87 5.23
C ASP A 85 -7.15 -4.72 5.60
N GLY A 86 -6.60 -5.72 6.27
CA GLY A 86 -5.17 -5.81 6.51
C GLY A 86 -4.77 -6.41 7.85
N GLY A 87 -3.47 -6.38 8.10
CA GLY A 87 -2.81 -7.00 9.23
C GLY A 87 -1.43 -7.52 8.83
N PRO A 88 -0.84 -8.41 9.65
CA PRO A 88 0.38 -9.11 9.28
C PRO A 88 0.20 -9.87 7.96
N ILE A 89 1.19 -9.81 7.08
CA ILE A 89 1.13 -10.56 5.83
C ILE A 89 1.29 -12.06 6.11
N ALA A 90 0.45 -12.88 5.48
CA ALA A 90 0.55 -14.33 5.61
C ALA A 90 1.78 -14.90 4.87
N SER A 91 2.25 -14.18 3.86
CA SER A 91 3.40 -14.55 3.02
C SER A 91 3.88 -13.34 2.22
N GLY A 92 5.10 -13.41 1.71
CA GLY A 92 5.76 -12.34 0.97
C GLY A 92 6.74 -11.57 1.84
N ASN A 93 7.11 -10.39 1.36
CA ASN A 93 8.04 -9.50 2.02
C ASN A 93 7.68 -8.06 1.66
N ILE A 94 7.71 -7.17 2.62
CA ILE A 94 7.61 -5.72 2.43
C ILE A 94 8.99 -5.15 2.70
N GLN A 95 9.49 -4.34 1.78
CA GLN A 95 10.77 -3.65 1.93
C GLN A 95 10.56 -2.16 1.77
N VAL A 96 10.98 -1.40 2.77
CA VAL A 96 10.91 0.07 2.75
C VAL A 96 12.29 0.65 3.03
N PHE A 97 12.79 1.46 2.10
CA PHE A 97 14.12 2.08 2.14
C PHE A 97 14.12 3.49 1.55
#